data_AF-A0AAE0T4T8-F1
#
_entry.id   AF-A0AAE0T4T8-F1
#
_cell.length_a   1.000
_cell.length_b   1.000
_cell.length_c   1.000
_cell.angle_alpha   90.00
_cell.angle_beta   90.00
_cell.angle_gamma   90.00
#
_symmetry.space_group_name_H-M   'P 1'
#
loop_
_entity.id
_entity.type
_entity.pdbx_description
1 polymer ?
#
loop_
_entity_poly.entity_id
_entity_poly.type
_entity_poly.pdbx_seq_one_letter_code
_entity_poly.pdbx_strand_id
1 'polypeptide(L)'
;MMATQVPRVPLFFGLRKLRCLVWSSSISSKLRTLSHSLDGSTKEMANDEIQLKEKKPSAQRIYDTLASEIAMEKKTLNAKTEKQDLKATLELLLGLGCTEDQIREDAIVLNFTPQEIEKRLKVLRNVAQKRITVELLLHATKKHKENYFAKKNVFNQDILNGFSSKTEYLAHRLRCTLDDIRKMYSNHILLATVSAQSLVRKLDFLMEAGYTGKEILKTPECLTVSLKMLRKRLDLRGKMNLKKLPDLKIIGASEKMFHRYMSRPRDYMDIFQEYNDFYGLVSKLLAIPPSLTEQMEKEVQCMDLVELRDKIQYLLNEGVKPYDILENSYQLRYSLDRIRNAVKETKAMLGRELSLVNIASLIVRGKRGSNRAFPRNYSTFLTLLELNPKQKVPFKCAEVRLVTKRTKKVLQENYTFLQDKGFIITDLRSCPLILGHDTETLKEGYEVFLHTLEDNLSLKKHCEDSIKRINVLQYLIEKELNFPGVVSLYDEDPKSGEEEGEEIEDGSKSEHFGVDDE
;
A
#
# COMPACT_ATOMS: atom_id res chain seq x y z
N MET A 1 46.30 -51.33 -11.99
CA MET A 1 44.83 -51.41 -11.90
C MET A 1 44.31 -49.99 -11.80
N MET A 2 43.71 -49.51 -12.88
CA MET A 2 43.35 -48.10 -13.10
C MET A 2 42.02 -47.78 -12.42
N ALA A 3 42.01 -46.75 -11.57
CA ALA A 3 40.81 -46.08 -11.10
C ALA A 3 40.71 -44.76 -11.88
N THR A 4 39.76 -44.69 -12.81
CA THR A 4 39.44 -43.50 -13.59
C THR A 4 38.67 -42.51 -12.72
N GLN A 5 39.28 -41.34 -12.48
CA GLN A 5 38.63 -40.18 -11.88
C GLN A 5 37.71 -39.52 -12.92
N VAL A 6 36.43 -39.36 -12.55
CA VAL A 6 35.47 -38.52 -13.29
C VAL A 6 35.49 -37.12 -12.67
N PRO A 7 35.64 -36.03 -13.44
CA PRO A 7 35.57 -34.69 -12.89
C PRO A 7 34.12 -34.31 -12.55
N ARG A 8 33.90 -33.85 -11.32
CA ARG A 8 32.64 -33.24 -10.87
C ARG A 8 32.52 -31.83 -11.45
N VAL A 9 31.51 -31.60 -12.28
CA VAL A 9 31.09 -30.25 -12.69
C VAL A 9 30.30 -29.61 -11.54
N PRO A 10 30.56 -28.33 -11.17
CA PRO A 10 29.79 -27.65 -10.14
C PRO A 10 28.40 -27.27 -10.67
N LEU A 11 27.36 -27.71 -9.93
CA LEU A 11 25.99 -27.23 -10.05
C LEU A 11 25.92 -25.78 -9.55
N PHE A 12 25.79 -24.82 -10.47
CA PHE A 12 25.46 -23.43 -10.15
C PHE A 12 24.04 -23.36 -9.58
N PHE A 13 23.93 -23.08 -8.27
CA PHE A 13 22.67 -22.67 -7.65
C PHE A 13 22.43 -21.18 -7.91
N GLY A 14 21.23 -20.88 -8.41
CA GLY A 14 20.83 -19.59 -8.94
C GLY A 14 20.79 -18.45 -7.92
N LEU A 15 21.33 -17.32 -8.35
CA LEU A 15 21.02 -15.98 -7.84
C LEU A 15 19.61 -15.58 -8.29
N ARG A 16 18.64 -15.56 -7.36
CA ARG A 16 17.39 -14.82 -7.51
C ARG A 16 17.22 -13.87 -6.34
N LYS A 17 17.85 -12.70 -6.43
CA LYS A 17 17.45 -11.46 -5.75
C LYS A 17 18.19 -10.31 -6.43
N LEU A 18 17.50 -9.59 -7.32
CA LEU A 18 17.73 -8.19 -7.70
C LEU A 18 16.78 -7.83 -8.85
N ARG A 19 15.54 -7.48 -8.51
CA ARG A 19 14.68 -6.63 -9.33
C ARG A 19 13.89 -5.75 -8.37
N CYS A 20 14.48 -4.60 -8.08
CA CYS A 20 13.85 -3.36 -7.59
C CYS A 20 15.02 -2.46 -7.16
N LEU A 21 15.51 -1.60 -8.07
CA LEU A 21 16.20 -0.32 -7.81
C LEU A 21 16.94 0.13 -9.08
N VAL A 22 16.20 0.62 -10.07
CA VAL A 22 16.73 1.59 -11.05
C VAL A 22 15.61 2.58 -11.36
N TRP A 23 15.46 3.55 -10.46
CA TRP A 23 14.93 4.90 -10.72
C TRP A 23 14.97 5.69 -9.41
N SER A 24 16.13 6.26 -9.09
CA SER A 24 16.28 7.47 -8.23
C SER A 24 17.74 7.84 -8.02
N SER A 25 18.45 8.18 -9.09
CA SER A 25 19.80 8.77 -8.99
C SER A 25 19.85 10.09 -9.76
N SER A 26 19.11 11.10 -9.27
CA SER A 26 19.30 12.50 -9.72
C SER A 26 18.99 13.58 -8.65
N ILE A 27 19.02 13.26 -7.35
CA ILE A 27 18.79 14.27 -6.28
C ILE A 27 19.81 14.16 -5.11
N SER A 28 20.83 13.31 -5.17
CA SER A 28 21.76 13.12 -4.04
C SER A 28 23.11 13.86 -4.11
N SER A 29 23.39 14.64 -5.16
CA SER A 29 24.62 15.45 -5.24
C SER A 29 24.46 16.91 -4.75
N LYS A 30 23.25 17.35 -4.38
CA LYS A 30 22.99 18.73 -3.89
C LYS A 30 22.73 18.85 -2.38
N LEU A 31 22.75 17.76 -1.62
CA LEU A 31 22.44 17.76 -0.18
C LEU A 31 23.65 17.48 0.74
N ARG A 32 24.88 17.56 0.21
CA ARG A 32 26.10 17.32 1.00
C ARG A 32 27.00 18.55 1.23
N THR A 33 26.53 19.74 0.90
CA THR A 33 27.22 21.03 1.12
C THR A 33 26.56 21.95 2.15
N LEU A 34 25.66 21.45 3.01
CA LEU A 34 24.99 22.24 4.05
C LEU A 34 25.03 21.57 5.44
N SER A 35 26.20 21.11 5.88
CA SER A 35 26.35 20.60 7.27
C SER A 35 27.54 21.15 8.06
N HIS A 36 28.19 22.23 7.59
CA HIS A 36 29.16 22.98 8.38
C HIS A 36 28.83 24.47 8.37
N SER A 37 27.96 24.90 9.29
CA SER A 37 27.94 26.24 9.88
C SER A 37 26.77 26.31 10.87
N LEU A 38 27.02 25.93 12.12
CA LEU A 38 26.16 26.22 13.25
C LEU A 38 27.07 26.63 14.40
N ASP A 39 27.54 27.88 14.33
CA ASP A 39 27.86 28.68 15.50
C ASP A 39 27.73 30.16 15.12
N GLY A 40 26.64 30.78 15.60
CA GLY A 40 26.39 32.21 15.45
C GLY A 40 25.02 32.57 14.91
N SER A 41 23.94 32.38 15.69
CA SER A 41 22.67 33.05 15.40
C SER A 41 21.88 33.36 16.67
N THR A 42 22.20 34.51 17.27
CA THR A 42 21.29 35.25 18.16
C THR A 42 21.19 36.73 17.80
N LYS A 43 21.71 37.14 16.63
CA LYS A 43 21.59 38.52 16.13
C LYS A 43 20.86 38.67 14.78
N GLU A 44 20.63 37.59 14.03
CA GLU A 44 19.90 37.67 12.75
C GLU A 44 18.37 37.54 12.89
N MET A 45 17.87 36.85 13.92
CA MET A 45 16.42 36.71 14.12
C MET A 45 15.71 38.01 14.53
N ALA A 46 16.45 39.01 15.03
CA ALA A 46 15.89 40.32 15.36
C ALA A 46 15.76 41.25 14.12
N ASN A 47 16.47 40.96 13.03
CA ASN A 47 16.42 41.78 11.80
C ASN A 47 15.36 41.28 10.81
N ASP A 48 15.09 39.97 10.78
CA ASP A 48 14.05 39.40 9.90
C ASP A 48 12.63 39.72 10.40
N GLU A 49 12.45 39.92 11.71
CA GLU A 49 11.16 40.35 12.28
C GLU A 49 10.87 41.86 12.06
N ILE A 50 11.89 42.64 11.69
CA ILE A 50 11.76 44.05 11.31
C ILE A 50 11.52 44.18 9.80
N GLN A 51 12.09 43.31 8.95
CA GLN A 51 11.82 43.34 7.50
C GLN A 51 10.47 42.72 7.08
N LEU A 52 9.86 41.87 7.92
CA LEU A 52 8.53 41.30 7.62
C LEU A 52 7.35 42.24 7.95
N LYS A 53 7.59 43.41 8.56
CA LYS A 53 6.54 44.37 8.91
C LYS A 53 6.17 45.37 7.82
N GLU A 54 6.92 45.44 6.71
CA GLU A 54 6.75 46.52 5.71
C GLU A 54 6.59 46.07 4.25
N LYS A 55 5.87 44.97 3.99
CA LYS A 55 5.26 44.78 2.66
C LYS A 55 3.85 44.22 2.79
N LYS A 56 2.96 44.97 3.44
CA LYS A 56 1.54 44.83 3.12
C LYS A 56 1.39 45.26 1.66
N PRO A 57 0.94 44.39 0.74
CA PRO A 57 0.56 44.85 -0.59
C PRO A 57 -0.42 46.01 -0.39
N SER A 58 -0.17 47.15 -1.04
CA SER A 58 -1.08 48.30 -0.94
C SER A 58 -2.48 47.80 -1.28
N ALA A 59 -3.51 48.18 -0.52
CA ALA A 59 -4.91 47.82 -0.79
C ALA A 59 -5.28 48.00 -2.28
N GLN A 60 -4.62 48.95 -2.96
CA GLN A 60 -4.70 49.18 -4.39
C GLN A 60 -4.29 47.98 -5.27
N ARG A 61 -3.21 47.25 -4.95
CA ARG A 61 -2.76 46.07 -5.73
C ARG A 61 -3.73 44.91 -5.60
N ILE A 62 -4.20 44.65 -4.39
CA ILE A 62 -5.21 43.60 -4.11
C ILE A 62 -6.52 43.95 -4.82
N TYR A 63 -6.91 45.22 -4.74
CA TYR A 63 -8.03 45.76 -5.49
C TYR A 63 -7.84 45.58 -7.00
N ASP A 64 -6.68 45.92 -7.55
CA ASP A 64 -6.43 45.82 -8.99
C ASP A 64 -6.46 44.35 -9.46
N THR A 65 -5.90 43.41 -8.67
CA THR A 65 -5.95 41.97 -8.94
C THR A 65 -7.39 41.43 -8.86
N LEU A 66 -8.09 41.66 -7.75
CA LEU A 66 -9.47 41.17 -7.57
C LEU A 66 -10.44 41.84 -8.55
N ALA A 67 -10.29 43.14 -8.81
CA ALA A 67 -11.10 43.85 -9.79
C ALA A 67 -10.86 43.32 -11.20
N SER A 68 -9.63 42.92 -11.55
CA SER A 68 -9.34 42.29 -12.84
C SER A 68 -9.95 40.89 -12.96
N GLU A 69 -9.89 40.07 -11.90
CA GLU A 69 -10.50 38.73 -11.86
C GLU A 69 -12.04 38.79 -11.94
N ILE A 70 -12.67 39.68 -11.17
CA ILE A 70 -14.13 39.87 -11.14
C ILE A 70 -14.64 40.51 -12.44
N ALA A 71 -13.89 41.44 -13.03
CA ALA A 71 -14.22 42.02 -14.32
C ALA A 71 -14.14 40.98 -15.46
N MET A 72 -13.30 39.95 -15.33
CA MET A 72 -13.28 38.83 -16.27
C MET A 72 -14.48 37.89 -16.10
N GLU A 73 -14.97 37.66 -14.88
CA GLU A 73 -16.16 36.82 -14.62
C GLU A 73 -17.49 37.51 -14.97
N LYS A 74 -17.59 38.84 -14.84
CA LYS A 74 -18.82 39.60 -15.11
C LYS A 74 -18.77 40.33 -16.45
N LYS A 75 -19.12 39.63 -17.54
CA LYS A 75 -19.09 40.20 -18.90
C LYS A 75 -20.23 41.17 -19.26
N THR A 76 -21.08 41.58 -18.32
CA THR A 76 -22.20 42.50 -18.58
C THR A 76 -22.55 43.30 -17.33
N LEU A 77 -22.13 44.57 -17.20
CA LEU A 77 -22.83 45.66 -16.47
C LEU A 77 -22.03 46.99 -16.46
N ASN A 78 -22.73 48.10 -16.17
CA ASN A 78 -22.32 49.50 -16.35
C ASN A 78 -21.08 49.94 -15.52
N ALA A 79 -19.95 50.17 -16.21
CA ALA A 79 -18.59 50.11 -15.64
C ALA A 79 -18.09 51.24 -14.72
N LYS A 80 -18.75 52.41 -14.63
CA LYS A 80 -18.20 53.57 -13.88
C LYS A 80 -18.70 53.66 -12.43
N THR A 81 -20.00 53.49 -12.20
CA THR A 81 -20.59 53.60 -10.86
C THR A 81 -20.26 52.38 -10.00
N GLU A 82 -20.16 51.18 -10.58
CA GLU A 82 -19.78 49.96 -9.86
C GLU A 82 -18.32 49.96 -9.37
N LYS A 83 -17.40 50.67 -10.06
CA LYS A 83 -15.98 50.64 -9.71
C LYS A 83 -15.68 51.38 -8.39
N GLN A 84 -16.34 52.52 -8.16
CA GLN A 84 -16.22 53.28 -6.90
C GLN A 84 -16.88 52.53 -5.74
N ASP A 85 -18.06 51.96 -5.96
CA ASP A 85 -18.76 51.17 -4.94
C ASP A 85 -17.96 49.92 -4.55
N LEU A 86 -17.35 49.22 -5.50
CA LEU A 86 -16.50 48.05 -5.23
C LEU A 86 -15.31 48.41 -4.34
N LYS A 87 -14.65 49.55 -4.60
CA LYS A 87 -13.50 50.01 -3.80
C LYS A 87 -13.93 50.29 -2.36
N ALA A 88 -15.03 51.02 -2.19
CA ALA A 88 -15.58 51.32 -0.87
C ALA A 88 -16.00 50.05 -0.11
N THR A 89 -16.65 49.10 -0.79
CA THR A 89 -17.03 47.79 -0.22
C THR A 89 -15.79 47.00 0.23
N LEU A 90 -14.73 46.95 -0.57
CA LEU A 90 -13.51 46.24 -0.22
C LEU A 90 -12.79 46.88 0.97
N GLU A 91 -12.64 48.22 0.96
CA GLU A 91 -12.06 48.97 2.07
C GLU A 91 -12.85 48.76 3.37
N LEU A 92 -14.18 48.73 3.28
CA LEU A 92 -15.06 48.44 4.41
C LEU A 92 -14.85 47.02 4.93
N LEU A 93 -14.82 46.00 4.06
CA LEU A 93 -14.59 44.60 4.46
C LEU A 93 -13.24 44.40 5.14
N LEU A 94 -12.17 44.99 4.58
CA LEU A 94 -10.83 44.96 5.17
C LEU A 94 -10.79 45.70 6.52
N GLY A 95 -11.48 46.84 6.62
CA GLY A 95 -11.63 47.61 7.86
C GLY A 95 -12.38 46.86 8.97
N LEU A 96 -13.25 45.90 8.60
CA LEU A 96 -13.93 45.00 9.55
C LEU A 96 -13.07 43.81 9.99
N GLY A 97 -11.85 43.68 9.45
CA GLY A 97 -10.93 42.59 9.76
C GLY A 97 -11.15 41.31 8.95
N CYS A 98 -11.92 41.36 7.86
CA CYS A 98 -11.99 40.25 6.89
C CYS A 98 -10.64 40.13 6.16
N THR A 99 -10.11 38.92 6.06
CA THR A 99 -8.86 38.67 5.32
C THR A 99 -9.13 38.61 3.82
N GLU A 100 -8.13 38.91 3.00
CA GLU A 100 -8.22 38.81 1.54
C GLU A 100 -8.65 37.43 1.05
N ASP A 101 -8.13 36.36 1.67
CA ASP A 101 -8.47 34.98 1.30
C ASP A 101 -9.96 34.70 1.52
N GLN A 102 -10.53 35.13 2.64
CA GLN A 102 -11.97 35.02 2.91
C GLN A 102 -12.82 35.76 1.87
N ILE A 103 -12.36 36.94 1.42
CA ILE A 103 -13.07 37.72 0.41
C ILE A 103 -12.99 37.02 -0.95
N ARG A 104 -11.84 36.42 -1.27
CA ARG A 104 -11.63 35.66 -2.51
C ARG A 104 -12.44 34.37 -2.54
N GLU A 105 -12.47 33.62 -1.43
CA GLU A 105 -13.26 32.40 -1.29
C GLU A 105 -14.76 32.66 -1.50
N ASP A 106 -15.24 33.83 -1.04
CA ASP A 106 -16.65 34.22 -1.07
C ASP A 106 -16.88 35.54 -1.82
N ALA A 107 -16.40 35.62 -3.08
CA ALA A 107 -16.46 36.84 -3.90
C ALA A 107 -17.88 37.44 -4.06
N ILE A 108 -18.93 36.64 -3.80
CA ILE A 108 -20.34 37.09 -3.78
C ILE A 108 -20.54 38.29 -2.84
N VAL A 109 -19.77 38.40 -1.75
CA VAL A 109 -19.87 39.52 -0.81
C VAL A 109 -19.60 40.88 -1.46
N LEU A 110 -18.83 40.91 -2.53
CA LEU A 110 -18.47 42.13 -3.26
C LEU A 110 -19.65 42.67 -4.09
N ASN A 111 -20.73 41.90 -4.22
CA ASN A 111 -21.98 42.37 -4.83
C ASN A 111 -22.81 43.26 -3.88
N PHE A 112 -22.43 43.35 -2.61
CA PHE A 112 -23.13 44.20 -1.66
C PHE A 112 -22.65 45.65 -1.76
N THR A 113 -23.60 46.57 -1.75
CA THR A 113 -23.27 48.00 -1.57
C THR A 113 -22.78 48.24 -0.14
N PRO A 114 -21.97 49.28 0.10
CA PRO A 114 -21.52 49.63 1.45
C PRO A 114 -22.68 49.77 2.44
N GLN A 115 -23.79 50.36 1.99
CA GLN A 115 -25.02 50.53 2.79
C GLN A 115 -25.67 49.19 3.17
N GLU A 116 -25.61 48.18 2.30
CA GLU A 116 -26.12 46.84 2.61
C GLU A 116 -25.22 46.15 3.63
N ILE A 117 -23.89 46.23 3.48
CA ILE A 117 -22.95 45.72 4.49
C ILE A 117 -23.22 46.36 5.86
N GLU A 118 -23.41 47.67 5.93
CA GLU A 118 -23.75 48.35 7.19
C GLU A 118 -25.07 47.86 7.80
N LYS A 119 -26.11 47.62 7.00
CA LYS A 119 -27.37 47.05 7.49
C LYS A 119 -27.15 45.66 8.07
N ARG A 120 -26.36 44.82 7.40
CA ARG A 120 -26.03 43.46 7.84
C ARG A 120 -25.14 43.47 9.10
N LEU A 121 -24.22 44.42 9.21
CA LEU A 121 -23.44 44.67 10.42
C LEU A 121 -24.32 45.05 11.60
N LYS A 122 -25.34 45.90 11.42
CA LYS A 122 -26.30 46.19 12.50
C LYS A 122 -26.99 44.92 13.00
N VAL A 123 -27.37 44.03 12.08
CA VAL A 123 -27.92 42.71 12.45
C VAL A 123 -26.91 41.89 13.26
N LEU A 124 -25.66 41.77 12.82
CA LEU A 124 -24.62 41.01 13.53
C LEU A 124 -24.28 41.60 14.91
N ARG A 125 -24.22 42.93 15.02
CA ARG A 125 -24.01 43.65 16.29
C ARG A 125 -25.15 43.41 17.27
N ASN A 126 -26.39 43.32 16.79
CA ASN A 126 -27.55 43.01 17.64
C ASN A 126 -27.50 41.58 18.22
N VAL A 127 -26.73 40.67 17.63
CA VAL A 127 -26.51 39.32 18.16
C VAL A 127 -25.22 39.26 19.02
N ALA A 128 -24.59 40.40 19.31
CA ALA A 128 -23.32 40.50 20.05
C ALA A 128 -22.13 39.76 19.39
N GLN A 129 -22.14 39.63 18.05
CA GLN A 129 -21.03 39.04 17.32
C GLN A 129 -19.81 39.98 17.36
N LYS A 130 -18.72 39.54 18.01
CA LYS A 130 -17.49 40.34 18.17
C LYS A 130 -16.62 40.34 16.92
N ARG A 131 -16.47 39.18 16.27
CA ARG A 131 -15.66 39.02 15.06
C ARG A 131 -16.56 38.89 13.84
N ILE A 132 -16.41 39.80 12.88
CA ILE A 132 -17.14 39.78 11.62
C ILE A 132 -16.32 38.98 10.60
N THR A 133 -16.97 38.04 9.90
CA THR A 133 -16.38 37.30 8.78
C THR A 133 -17.27 37.46 7.54
N VAL A 134 -16.71 37.18 6.36
CA VAL A 134 -17.45 37.24 5.09
C VAL A 134 -18.66 36.31 5.10
N GLU A 135 -18.49 35.06 5.52
CA GLU A 135 -19.57 34.07 5.67
C GLU A 135 -20.72 34.57 6.57
N LEU A 136 -20.38 35.19 7.70
CA LEU A 136 -21.38 35.79 8.60
C LEU A 136 -22.14 36.92 7.94
N LEU A 137 -21.47 37.76 7.16
CA LEU A 137 -22.12 38.84 6.40
C LEU A 137 -23.06 38.28 5.32
N LEU A 138 -22.68 37.22 4.61
CA LEU A 138 -23.53 36.58 3.60
C LEU A 138 -24.84 36.07 4.20
N HIS A 139 -24.80 35.50 5.41
CA HIS A 139 -25.97 34.96 6.09
C HIS A 139 -26.74 35.96 6.96
N ALA A 140 -26.14 37.11 7.30
CA ALA A 140 -26.81 38.17 8.04
C ALA A 140 -27.77 38.91 7.11
N THR A 141 -29.05 38.55 7.13
CA THR A 141 -30.08 39.24 6.35
C THR A 141 -31.17 39.82 7.26
N LYS A 142 -32.10 40.59 6.68
CA LYS A 142 -33.26 41.10 7.42
C LYS A 142 -34.22 40.00 7.88
N LYS A 143 -34.16 38.79 7.30
CA LYS A 143 -35.10 37.71 7.62
C LYS A 143 -34.61 36.95 8.85
N HIS A 144 -35.43 36.94 9.90
CA HIS A 144 -35.08 36.33 11.20
C HIS A 144 -34.62 34.86 11.14
N LYS A 145 -35.15 34.06 10.20
CA LYS A 145 -34.78 32.66 10.02
C LYS A 145 -33.37 32.49 9.43
N GLU A 146 -32.91 33.45 8.63
CA GLU A 146 -31.59 33.43 7.97
C GLU A 146 -30.47 33.82 8.97
N ASN A 147 -30.81 34.59 10.00
CA ASN A 147 -29.90 34.93 11.12
C ASN A 147 -29.63 33.77 12.10
N TYR A 148 -30.20 32.59 11.86
CA TYR A 148 -29.89 31.40 12.65
C TYR A 148 -28.39 31.08 12.63
N PHE A 149 -27.73 31.29 11.49
CA PHE A 149 -26.30 31.04 11.34
C PHE A 149 -25.45 31.97 12.24
N ALA A 150 -25.76 33.26 12.26
CA ALA A 150 -25.10 34.23 13.12
C ALA A 150 -25.29 33.90 14.61
N LYS A 151 -26.52 33.60 15.04
CA LYS A 151 -26.82 33.16 16.41
C LYS A 151 -26.06 31.90 16.80
N LYS A 152 -26.01 30.91 15.89
CA LYS A 152 -25.27 29.66 16.09
C LYS A 152 -23.77 29.91 16.22
N ASN A 153 -23.21 30.87 15.48
CA ASN A 153 -21.79 31.20 15.54
C ASN A 153 -21.41 31.91 16.84
N VAL A 154 -22.21 32.88 17.32
CA VAL A 154 -22.01 33.49 18.65
C VAL A 154 -22.03 32.40 19.72
N PHE A 155 -23.06 31.55 19.69
CA PHE A 155 -23.19 30.45 20.63
C PHE A 155 -21.99 29.48 20.58
N ASN A 156 -21.50 29.16 19.38
CA ASN A 156 -20.30 28.34 19.22
C ASN A 156 -19.05 29.04 19.76
N GLN A 157 -18.88 30.36 19.57
CA GLN A 157 -17.73 31.10 20.09
C GLN A 157 -17.71 31.12 21.63
N ASP A 158 -18.88 31.29 22.26
CA ASP A 158 -19.02 31.22 23.71
C ASP A 158 -18.65 29.82 24.22
N ILE A 159 -19.14 28.76 23.55
CA ILE A 159 -18.79 27.37 23.88
C ILE A 159 -17.31 27.08 23.69
N LEU A 160 -16.72 27.60 22.62
CA LEU A 160 -15.32 27.42 22.28
C LEU A 160 -14.45 28.44 23.03
N ASN A 161 -14.88 29.05 24.13
CA ASN A 161 -14.07 29.94 24.97
C ASN A 161 -13.31 31.03 24.19
N GLY A 162 -13.95 31.61 23.18
CA GLY A 162 -13.37 32.68 22.36
C GLY A 162 -12.48 32.23 21.19
N PHE A 163 -12.25 30.92 21.00
CA PHE A 163 -11.60 30.41 19.79
C PHE A 163 -12.49 30.64 18.57
N SER A 164 -11.88 31.04 17.45
CA SER A 164 -12.66 31.47 16.28
C SER A 164 -13.22 30.30 15.47
N SER A 165 -12.65 29.12 15.66
CA SER A 165 -13.02 27.91 14.94
C SER A 165 -12.83 26.65 15.79
N LYS A 166 -13.51 25.55 15.40
CA LYS A 166 -13.29 24.22 16.01
C LYS A 166 -11.86 23.73 15.84
N THR A 167 -11.21 24.07 14.72
CA THR A 167 -9.84 23.67 14.40
C THR A 167 -8.84 24.31 15.36
N GLU A 168 -8.95 25.61 15.59
CA GLU A 168 -8.13 26.33 16.60
C GLU A 168 -8.36 25.78 18.00
N TYR A 169 -9.63 25.60 18.39
CA TYR A 169 -9.97 25.02 19.69
C TYR A 169 -9.33 23.65 19.89
N LEU A 170 -9.43 22.76 18.90
CA LEU A 170 -8.84 21.42 18.96
C LEU A 170 -7.31 21.46 19.01
N ALA A 171 -6.66 22.29 18.19
CA ALA A 171 -5.20 22.43 18.18
C ALA A 171 -4.70 22.86 19.55
N HIS A 172 -5.34 23.87 20.14
CA HIS A 172 -5.02 24.35 21.48
C HIS A 172 -5.29 23.28 22.54
N ARG A 173 -6.49 22.67 22.55
CA ARG A 173 -6.90 21.71 23.59
C ARG A 173 -6.07 20.43 23.55
N LEU A 174 -5.73 19.92 22.36
CA LEU A 174 -4.93 18.71 22.16
C LEU A 174 -3.41 18.97 22.19
N ARG A 175 -2.98 20.24 22.26
CA ARG A 175 -1.58 20.69 22.22
C ARG A 175 -0.85 20.21 20.96
N CYS A 176 -1.44 20.44 19.80
CA CYS A 176 -0.87 20.10 18.49
C CYS A 176 -0.99 21.27 17.50
N THR A 177 -0.43 21.10 16.30
CA THR A 177 -0.45 22.16 15.28
C THR A 177 -1.80 22.20 14.55
N LEU A 178 -2.11 23.34 13.90
CA LEU A 178 -3.29 23.43 13.03
C LEU A 178 -3.24 22.42 11.88
N ASP A 179 -2.05 22.10 11.38
CA ASP A 179 -1.87 21.13 10.29
C ASP A 179 -2.17 19.70 10.73
N ASP A 180 -1.81 19.33 11.97
CA ASP A 180 -2.22 18.05 12.55
C ASP A 180 -3.74 17.92 12.60
N ILE A 181 -4.43 18.99 12.99
CA ILE A 181 -5.89 19.03 13.04
C ILE A 181 -6.51 18.99 11.65
N ARG A 182 -5.94 19.71 10.67
CA ARG A 182 -6.39 19.64 9.27
C ARG A 182 -6.26 18.23 8.71
N LYS A 183 -5.13 17.56 8.96
CA LYS A 183 -4.89 16.15 8.60
C LYS A 183 -5.85 15.20 9.30
N MET A 184 -6.19 15.47 10.56
CA MET A 184 -7.20 14.71 11.28
C MET A 184 -8.60 14.86 10.63
N TYR A 185 -9.00 16.07 10.23
CA TYR A 185 -10.26 16.30 9.53
C TYR A 185 -10.30 15.66 8.14
N SER A 186 -9.19 15.70 7.38
CA SER A 186 -9.13 15.07 6.05
C SER A 186 -9.28 13.55 6.12
N ASN A 187 -8.72 12.93 7.17
CA ASN A 187 -8.81 11.49 7.38
C ASN A 187 -10.16 11.07 8.01
N HIS A 188 -10.85 11.97 8.71
CA HIS A 188 -12.06 11.68 9.47
C HIS A 188 -13.15 12.73 9.25
N ILE A 189 -13.72 12.75 8.05
CA ILE A 189 -14.73 13.73 7.60
C ILE A 189 -15.92 13.85 8.57
N LEU A 190 -16.35 12.75 9.19
CA LEU A 190 -17.46 12.76 10.15
C LEU A 190 -17.23 13.68 11.36
N LEU A 191 -15.97 13.95 11.72
CA LEU A 191 -15.63 14.88 12.80
C LEU A 191 -16.10 16.31 12.50
N ALA A 192 -16.16 16.70 11.23
CA ALA A 192 -16.65 18.03 10.82
C ALA A 192 -18.12 18.23 11.18
N THR A 193 -18.92 17.15 11.22
CA THR A 193 -20.34 17.18 11.54
C THR A 193 -20.64 17.31 13.04
N VAL A 194 -19.65 17.03 13.90
CA VAL A 194 -19.81 17.14 15.36
C VAL A 194 -19.96 18.61 15.76
N SER A 195 -21.00 18.92 16.55
CA SER A 195 -21.24 20.27 17.06
C SER A 195 -20.15 20.70 18.05
N ALA A 196 -19.87 22.01 18.14
CA ALA A 196 -18.89 22.56 19.07
C ALA A 196 -19.17 22.13 20.52
N GLN A 197 -20.43 22.23 20.97
CA GLN A 197 -20.84 21.82 22.31
C GLN A 197 -20.58 20.34 22.59
N SER A 198 -20.88 19.47 21.62
CA SER A 198 -20.65 18.03 21.77
C SER A 198 -19.15 17.72 21.81
N LEU A 199 -18.37 18.42 20.98
CA LEU A 199 -16.92 18.27 20.91
C LEU A 199 -16.24 18.65 22.23
N VAL A 200 -16.55 19.82 22.79
CA VAL A 200 -16.03 20.29 24.09
C VAL A 200 -16.33 19.27 25.19
N ARG A 201 -17.61 18.90 25.34
CA ARG A 201 -18.06 17.93 26.37
C ARG A 201 -17.39 16.56 26.24
N LYS A 202 -17.13 16.09 25.01
CA LYS A 202 -16.44 14.80 24.78
C LYS A 202 -14.95 14.90 25.11
N LEU A 203 -14.29 15.99 24.74
CA LEU A 203 -12.88 16.21 25.08
C LEU A 203 -12.68 16.30 26.59
N ASP A 204 -13.50 17.09 27.28
CA ASP A 204 -13.40 17.24 28.73
C ASP A 204 -13.63 15.88 29.40
N PHE A 205 -14.67 15.15 29.00
CA PHE A 205 -14.94 13.81 29.51
C PHE A 205 -13.78 12.82 29.28
N LEU A 206 -13.17 12.81 28.09
CA LEU A 206 -12.05 11.91 27.80
C LEU A 206 -10.78 12.31 28.57
N MET A 207 -10.49 13.61 28.70
CA MET A 207 -9.34 14.10 29.46
C MET A 207 -9.51 13.87 30.97
N GLU A 208 -10.70 14.07 31.51
CA GLU A 208 -11.06 13.73 32.90
C GLU A 208 -10.92 12.22 33.16
N ALA A 209 -11.22 11.39 32.17
CA ALA A 209 -10.98 9.95 32.26
C ALA A 209 -9.49 9.57 32.24
N GLY A 210 -8.59 10.52 31.95
CA GLY A 210 -7.14 10.34 31.96
C GLY A 210 -6.49 10.19 30.59
N TYR A 211 -7.24 10.35 29.49
CA TYR A 211 -6.67 10.30 28.14
C TYR A 211 -5.90 11.57 27.79
N THR A 212 -4.74 11.41 27.18
CA THR A 212 -3.91 12.52 26.73
C THR A 212 -4.38 13.07 25.38
N GLY A 213 -4.08 14.35 25.10
CA GLY A 213 -4.35 14.95 23.80
C GLY A 213 -3.72 14.19 22.62
N LYS A 214 -2.54 13.59 22.83
CA LYS A 214 -1.84 12.76 21.83
C LYS A 214 -2.59 11.46 21.51
N GLU A 215 -3.19 10.80 22.50
CA GLU A 215 -3.98 9.59 22.28
C GLU A 215 -5.28 9.91 21.54
N ILE A 216 -5.94 11.00 21.89
CA ILE A 216 -7.17 11.45 21.21
C ILE A 216 -6.85 11.82 19.75
N LEU A 217 -5.74 12.51 19.50
CA LEU A 217 -5.29 12.87 18.14
C LEU A 217 -5.02 11.63 17.29
N LYS A 218 -4.49 10.55 17.88
CA LYS A 218 -4.26 9.26 17.20
C LYS A 218 -5.54 8.46 16.95
N THR A 219 -6.66 8.80 17.60
CA THR A 219 -7.92 8.07 17.50
C THR A 219 -9.12 9.02 17.53
N PRO A 220 -9.24 9.90 16.51
CA PRO A 220 -10.27 10.93 16.46
C PRO A 220 -11.70 10.38 16.34
N GLU A 221 -11.87 9.10 15.96
CA GLU A 221 -13.17 8.44 15.88
C GLU A 221 -13.89 8.45 17.24
N CYS A 222 -13.16 8.47 18.36
CA CYS A 222 -13.75 8.59 19.69
C CYS A 222 -14.58 9.88 19.86
N LEU A 223 -14.25 10.95 19.14
CA LEU A 223 -14.98 12.22 19.18
C LEU A 223 -16.27 12.17 18.36
N THR A 224 -16.45 11.18 17.48
CA THR A 224 -17.68 10.98 16.71
C THR A 224 -18.74 10.20 17.50
N VAL A 225 -18.32 9.33 18.41
CA VAL A 225 -19.20 8.52 19.26
C VAL A 225 -19.99 9.41 20.22
N SER A 226 -21.25 9.06 20.52
CA SER A 226 -22.08 9.84 21.45
C SER A 226 -21.52 9.80 22.88
N LEU A 227 -21.66 10.90 23.62
CA LEU A 227 -21.15 10.99 25.00
C LEU A 227 -21.76 9.92 25.92
N LYS A 228 -23.05 9.60 25.73
CA LYS A 228 -23.74 8.51 26.44
C LYS A 228 -23.05 7.17 26.22
N MET A 229 -22.63 6.89 24.99
CA MET A 229 -21.96 5.65 24.65
C MET A 229 -20.53 5.63 25.19
N LEU A 230 -19.78 6.74 25.10
CA LEU A 230 -18.44 6.83 25.70
C LEU A 230 -18.48 6.54 27.21
N ARG A 231 -19.45 7.11 27.94
CA ARG A 231 -19.69 6.82 29.37
C ARG A 231 -19.96 5.35 29.61
N LYS A 232 -20.97 4.77 28.94
CA LYS A 232 -21.32 3.36 29.07
C LYS A 232 -20.11 2.43 28.84
N ARG A 233 -19.27 2.76 27.85
CA ARG A 233 -18.09 1.94 27.50
C ARG A 233 -16.96 2.07 28.51
N LEU A 234 -16.74 3.26 29.07
CA LEU A 234 -15.76 3.44 30.15
C LEU A 234 -16.26 2.87 31.49
N ASP A 235 -17.55 2.91 31.79
CA ASP A 235 -18.11 2.31 33.01
C ASP A 235 -17.93 0.78 33.05
N LEU A 236 -17.86 0.13 31.88
CA LEU A 236 -17.54 -1.30 31.80
C LEU A 236 -16.15 -1.63 32.36
N ARG A 237 -15.20 -0.66 32.33
CA ARG A 237 -13.89 -0.80 32.98
C ARG A 237 -14.04 -1.08 34.48
N GLY A 238 -14.90 -0.33 35.15
CA GLY A 238 -15.16 -0.49 36.58
C GLY A 238 -15.78 -1.85 36.90
N LYS A 239 -16.69 -2.33 36.04
CA LYS A 239 -17.33 -3.65 36.20
C LYS A 239 -16.36 -4.81 35.95
N MET A 240 -15.35 -4.63 35.11
CA MET A 240 -14.37 -5.65 34.75
C MET A 240 -13.09 -5.60 35.61
N ASN A 241 -13.00 -4.71 36.60
CA ASN A 241 -11.81 -4.51 37.44
C ASN A 241 -10.52 -4.27 36.62
N LEU A 242 -10.63 -3.59 35.46
CA LEU A 242 -9.47 -3.29 34.63
C LEU A 242 -8.61 -2.18 35.26
N LYS A 243 -7.37 -2.53 35.64
CA LYS A 243 -6.41 -1.59 36.25
C LYS A 243 -6.08 -0.43 35.29
N LYS A 244 -5.89 -0.72 34.00
CA LYS A 244 -5.54 0.26 32.96
C LYS A 244 -6.78 0.79 32.23
N LEU A 245 -6.68 2.00 31.69
CA LEU A 245 -7.69 2.57 30.80
C LEU A 245 -7.77 1.73 29.51
N PRO A 246 -8.98 1.45 28.99
CA PRO A 246 -9.13 0.82 27.69
C PRO A 246 -8.54 1.67 26.57
N ASP A 247 -8.03 1.06 25.51
CA ASP A 247 -7.56 1.79 24.31
C ASP A 247 -8.72 2.61 23.71
N LEU A 248 -8.47 3.87 23.37
CA LEU A 248 -9.45 4.73 22.69
C LEU A 248 -9.94 4.12 21.38
N LYS A 249 -9.15 3.27 20.70
CA LYS A 249 -9.59 2.55 19.50
C LYS A 249 -10.77 1.64 19.79
N ILE A 250 -10.80 1.01 20.96
CA ILE A 250 -11.90 0.15 21.39
C ILE A 250 -13.09 1.03 21.79
N ILE A 251 -12.85 2.07 22.58
CA ILE A 251 -13.90 2.98 23.06
C ILE A 251 -14.55 3.78 21.92
N GLY A 252 -13.80 4.12 20.89
CA GLY A 252 -14.26 4.83 19.68
C GLY A 252 -14.83 3.92 18.59
N ALA A 253 -14.75 2.60 18.74
CA ALA A 253 -15.15 1.65 17.70
C ALA A 253 -16.68 1.68 17.42
N SER A 254 -17.11 1.13 16.28
CA SER A 254 -18.55 0.90 16.04
C SER A 254 -19.14 -0.03 17.10
N GLU A 255 -20.45 0.01 17.33
CA GLU A 255 -21.09 -0.84 18.34
C GLU A 255 -20.84 -2.33 18.10
N LYS A 256 -20.87 -2.77 16.84
CA LYS A 256 -20.53 -4.14 16.45
C LYS A 256 -19.10 -4.51 16.78
N MET A 257 -18.14 -3.61 16.53
CA MET A 257 -16.73 -3.83 16.84
C MET A 257 -16.49 -3.81 18.34
N PHE A 258 -17.09 -2.87 19.07
CA PHE A 258 -17.04 -2.81 20.53
C PHE A 258 -17.61 -4.08 21.16
N HIS A 259 -18.79 -4.53 20.73
CA HIS A 259 -19.34 -5.82 21.17
C HIS A 259 -18.42 -6.96 20.78
N ARG A 260 -17.87 -6.99 19.56
CA ARG A 260 -16.88 -8.00 19.20
C ARG A 260 -15.70 -8.01 20.16
N TYR A 261 -15.18 -6.85 20.58
CA TYR A 261 -14.12 -6.74 21.59
C TYR A 261 -14.56 -7.20 22.98
N MET A 262 -15.79 -6.88 23.39
CA MET A 262 -16.33 -7.21 24.72
C MET A 262 -16.87 -8.64 24.83
N SER A 263 -17.34 -9.21 23.72
CA SER A 263 -17.81 -10.58 23.58
C SER A 263 -16.68 -11.55 23.30
N ARG A 264 -15.43 -11.07 23.22
CA ARG A 264 -14.27 -11.97 23.31
C ARG A 264 -14.38 -12.71 24.64
N PRO A 265 -14.35 -14.05 24.66
CA PRO A 265 -14.52 -14.83 25.89
C PRO A 265 -13.57 -14.39 27.01
N ARG A 266 -13.87 -14.75 28.26
CA ARG A 266 -12.88 -14.67 29.37
C ARG A 266 -11.54 -15.29 28.97
N ASP A 267 -11.57 -16.32 28.14
CA ASP A 267 -10.41 -16.96 27.52
C ASP A 267 -9.48 -15.95 26.82
N TYR A 268 -9.99 -14.85 26.25
CA TYR A 268 -9.13 -13.80 25.69
C TYR A 268 -8.34 -13.07 26.79
N MET A 269 -8.95 -12.82 27.95
CA MET A 269 -8.24 -12.25 29.09
C MET A 269 -7.27 -13.26 29.69
N ASP A 270 -7.62 -14.55 29.74
CA ASP A 270 -6.72 -15.60 30.21
C ASP A 270 -5.53 -15.77 29.27
N ILE A 271 -5.76 -15.79 27.95
CA ILE A 271 -4.71 -15.76 26.92
C ILE A 271 -3.88 -14.47 27.05
N PHE A 272 -4.51 -13.31 27.18
CA PHE A 272 -3.75 -12.06 27.28
C PHE A 272 -2.88 -12.01 28.55
N GLN A 273 -3.37 -12.57 29.67
CA GLN A 273 -2.60 -12.70 30.90
C GLN A 273 -1.49 -13.74 30.79
N GLU A 274 -1.75 -14.87 30.12
CA GLU A 274 -0.78 -15.97 29.98
C GLU A 274 0.35 -15.64 28.98
N TYR A 275 0.05 -14.91 27.91
CA TYR A 275 0.97 -14.71 26.79
C TYR A 275 1.44 -13.25 26.63
N ASN A 276 0.91 -12.30 27.41
CA ASN A 276 1.16 -10.85 27.38
C ASN A 276 0.74 -10.13 26.08
N ASP A 277 0.98 -10.71 24.90
CA ASP A 277 0.67 -10.13 23.60
C ASP A 277 0.52 -11.19 22.49
N PHE A 278 0.35 -10.72 21.24
CA PHE A 278 0.28 -11.56 20.04
C PHE A 278 1.54 -12.41 19.83
N TYR A 279 2.72 -11.82 20.01
CA TYR A 279 3.98 -12.47 19.72
C TYR A 279 4.29 -13.57 20.74
N GLY A 280 3.97 -13.34 22.01
CA GLY A 280 4.06 -14.34 23.07
C GLY A 280 3.13 -15.53 22.82
N LEU A 281 1.91 -15.29 22.32
CA LEU A 281 0.98 -16.36 21.96
C LEU A 281 1.55 -17.22 20.83
N VAL A 282 1.94 -16.60 19.71
CA VAL A 282 2.47 -17.34 18.56
C VAL A 282 3.76 -18.06 18.92
N SER A 283 4.66 -17.40 19.65
CA SER A 283 5.94 -17.97 20.07
C SER A 283 5.74 -19.24 20.88
N LYS A 284 4.83 -19.23 21.85
CA LYS A 284 4.53 -20.39 22.68
C LYS A 284 3.77 -21.49 21.94
N LEU A 285 2.81 -21.14 21.08
CA LEU A 285 2.08 -22.15 20.28
C LEU A 285 2.96 -22.87 19.26
N LEU A 286 3.87 -22.14 18.61
CA LEU A 286 4.76 -22.70 17.59
C LEU A 286 6.07 -23.26 18.17
N ALA A 287 6.36 -23.01 19.45
CA ALA A 287 7.66 -23.26 20.08
C ALA A 287 8.83 -22.59 19.31
N ILE A 288 8.64 -21.34 18.89
CA ILE A 288 9.61 -20.54 18.13
C ILE A 288 9.94 -19.25 18.91
N PRO A 289 11.18 -18.74 18.90
CA PRO A 289 11.52 -17.47 19.55
C PRO A 289 10.64 -16.29 19.10
N PRO A 290 10.28 -15.35 20.01
CA PRO A 290 9.47 -14.17 19.68
C PRO A 290 10.07 -13.29 18.57
N SER A 291 11.40 -13.24 18.46
CA SER A 291 12.09 -12.47 17.41
C SER A 291 11.75 -12.93 15.99
N LEU A 292 11.36 -14.19 15.81
CA LEU A 292 10.94 -14.72 14.51
C LEU A 292 9.44 -14.49 14.25
N THR A 293 8.62 -14.32 15.29
CA THR A 293 7.18 -14.06 15.14
C THR A 293 6.88 -12.64 14.66
N GLU A 294 7.82 -11.71 14.83
CA GLU A 294 7.79 -10.37 14.24
C GLU A 294 7.76 -10.37 12.70
N GLN A 295 8.20 -11.46 12.06
CA GLN A 295 8.18 -11.62 10.60
C GLN A 295 6.77 -11.90 10.05
N MET A 296 5.79 -12.22 10.90
CA MET A 296 4.42 -12.44 10.46
C MET A 296 3.79 -11.18 9.88
N GLU A 297 2.92 -11.36 8.89
CA GLU A 297 2.27 -10.24 8.24
C GLU A 297 1.36 -9.43 9.17
N LYS A 298 1.34 -8.10 8.98
CA LYS A 298 0.57 -7.15 9.79
C LYS A 298 -0.93 -7.48 9.90
N GLU A 299 -1.52 -8.05 8.86
CA GLU A 299 -2.95 -8.41 8.90
C GLU A 299 -3.24 -9.59 9.83
N VAL A 300 -2.28 -10.49 10.03
CA VAL A 300 -2.40 -11.58 11.01
C VAL A 300 -2.20 -11.05 12.42
N GLN A 301 -1.32 -10.06 12.60
CA GLN A 301 -1.10 -9.37 13.89
C GLN A 301 -2.37 -8.70 14.44
N CYS A 302 -3.30 -8.33 13.55
CA CYS A 302 -4.60 -7.74 13.91
C CYS A 302 -5.71 -8.79 14.16
N MET A 303 -5.40 -10.09 14.07
CA MET A 303 -6.38 -11.16 14.24
C MET A 303 -6.84 -11.27 15.70
N ASP A 304 -8.04 -11.81 15.88
CA ASP A 304 -8.48 -12.25 17.19
C ASP A 304 -7.56 -13.37 17.72
N LEU A 305 -7.05 -13.22 18.94
CA LEU A 305 -6.09 -14.17 19.53
C LEU A 305 -6.68 -15.57 19.72
N VAL A 306 -7.98 -15.68 20.01
CA VAL A 306 -8.67 -16.97 20.13
C VAL A 306 -8.76 -17.63 18.75
N GLU A 307 -9.21 -16.87 17.75
CA GLU A 307 -9.29 -17.36 16.37
C GLU A 307 -7.91 -17.78 15.84
N LEU A 308 -6.87 -16.99 16.13
CA LEU A 308 -5.49 -17.29 15.74
C LEU A 308 -5.00 -18.57 16.41
N ARG A 309 -5.17 -18.70 17.73
CA ARG A 309 -4.83 -19.90 18.50
C ARG A 309 -5.49 -21.13 17.90
N ASP A 310 -6.79 -21.07 17.65
CA ASP A 310 -7.56 -22.19 17.15
C ASP A 310 -7.12 -22.61 15.73
N LYS A 311 -6.76 -21.64 14.87
CA LYS A 311 -6.19 -21.92 13.54
C LYS A 311 -4.80 -22.54 13.59
N ILE A 312 -3.90 -21.98 14.40
CA ILE A 312 -2.55 -22.51 14.55
C ILE A 312 -2.61 -23.92 15.14
N GLN A 313 -3.36 -24.11 16.22
CA GLN A 313 -3.52 -25.42 16.86
C GLN A 313 -4.12 -26.44 15.89
N TYR A 314 -5.13 -26.05 15.12
CA TYR A 314 -5.68 -26.92 14.07
C TYR A 314 -4.61 -27.35 13.06
N LEU A 315 -3.84 -26.41 12.51
CA LEU A 315 -2.79 -26.72 11.52
C LEU A 315 -1.68 -27.60 12.10
N LEU A 316 -1.26 -27.36 13.35
CA LEU A 316 -0.30 -28.20 14.06
C LEU A 316 -0.83 -29.63 14.25
N ASN A 317 -2.09 -29.76 14.69
CA ASN A 317 -2.75 -31.07 14.87
C ASN A 317 -2.90 -31.83 13.54
N GLU A 318 -3.03 -31.12 12.43
CA GLU A 318 -3.06 -31.71 11.09
C GLU A 318 -1.67 -32.12 10.57
N GLY A 319 -0.60 -31.80 11.30
CA GLY A 319 0.78 -32.16 11.01
C GLY A 319 1.57 -31.11 10.23
N VAL A 320 1.08 -29.87 10.13
CA VAL A 320 1.83 -28.80 9.47
C VAL A 320 2.96 -28.32 10.37
N LYS A 321 4.16 -28.17 9.80
CA LYS A 321 5.36 -27.79 10.57
C LYS A 321 5.25 -26.34 11.07
N PRO A 322 5.69 -26.03 12.30
CA PRO A 322 5.62 -24.67 12.86
C PRO A 322 6.27 -23.59 11.97
N TYR A 323 7.45 -23.89 11.41
CA TYR A 323 8.16 -22.96 10.52
C TYR A 323 7.38 -22.66 9.22
N ASP A 324 6.64 -23.62 8.70
CA ASP A 324 5.82 -23.44 7.50
C ASP A 324 4.59 -22.56 7.78
N ILE A 325 4.01 -22.68 8.99
CA ILE A 325 2.95 -21.76 9.46
C ILE A 325 3.49 -20.33 9.56
N LEU A 326 4.71 -20.16 10.08
CA LEU A 326 5.34 -18.85 10.23
C LEU A 326 5.64 -18.20 8.87
N GLU A 327 6.35 -18.92 8.00
CA GLU A 327 6.75 -18.46 6.67
C GLU A 327 5.54 -18.13 5.79
N ASN A 328 4.46 -18.90 5.93
CA ASN A 328 3.23 -18.74 5.15
C ASN A 328 2.06 -18.19 6.00
N SER A 329 2.35 -17.37 7.00
CA SER A 329 1.38 -16.84 7.97
C SER A 329 0.16 -16.14 7.36
N TYR A 330 0.30 -15.58 6.15
CA TYR A 330 -0.78 -14.96 5.37
C TYR A 330 -2.02 -15.86 5.17
N GLN A 331 -1.84 -17.19 5.21
CA GLN A 331 -2.94 -18.15 5.11
C GLN A 331 -3.87 -18.13 6.32
N LEU A 332 -3.40 -17.66 7.48
CA LEU A 332 -4.23 -17.57 8.67
C LEU A 332 -5.35 -16.53 8.52
N ARG A 333 -5.25 -15.61 7.55
CA ARG A 333 -6.31 -14.63 7.24
C ARG A 333 -7.63 -15.26 6.80
N TYR A 334 -7.61 -16.50 6.33
CA TYR A 334 -8.82 -17.21 5.91
C TYR A 334 -9.57 -17.79 7.10
N SER A 335 -10.89 -18.00 6.95
CA SER A 335 -11.70 -18.60 8.02
C SER A 335 -11.23 -20.02 8.31
N LEU A 336 -11.38 -20.45 9.57
CA LEU A 336 -10.98 -21.80 10.00
C LEU A 336 -11.64 -22.90 9.16
N ASP A 337 -12.91 -22.74 8.77
CA ASP A 337 -13.61 -23.70 7.91
C ASP A 337 -13.00 -23.80 6.50
N ARG A 338 -12.51 -22.68 5.95
CA ARG A 338 -11.79 -22.71 4.67
C ARG A 338 -10.46 -23.43 4.79
N ILE A 339 -9.74 -23.20 5.89
CA ILE A 339 -8.48 -23.89 6.18
C ILE A 339 -8.76 -25.40 6.32
N ARG A 340 -9.79 -25.81 7.09
CA ARG A 340 -10.21 -27.20 7.24
C ARG A 340 -10.52 -27.88 5.91
N ASN A 341 -11.30 -27.22 5.05
CA ASN A 341 -11.64 -27.75 3.74
C ASN A 341 -10.40 -27.93 2.85
N ALA A 342 -9.52 -26.93 2.82
CA ALA A 342 -8.28 -27.00 2.05
C ALA A 342 -7.33 -28.09 2.57
N VAL A 343 -7.23 -28.26 3.89
CA VAL A 343 -6.45 -29.35 4.51
C VAL A 343 -7.02 -30.71 4.10
N LYS A 344 -8.34 -30.90 4.21
CA LYS A 344 -9.02 -32.14 3.80
C LYS A 344 -8.76 -32.50 2.34
N GLU A 345 -8.91 -31.53 1.44
CA GLU A 345 -8.63 -31.70 0.01
C GLU A 345 -7.14 -32.01 -0.25
N THR A 346 -6.23 -31.31 0.44
CA THR A 346 -4.78 -31.56 0.29
C THR A 346 -4.40 -32.97 0.75
N LYS A 347 -4.95 -33.45 1.87
CA LYS A 347 -4.75 -34.82 2.36
C LYS A 347 -5.24 -35.85 1.36
N ALA A 348 -6.40 -35.63 0.75
CA ALA A 348 -6.94 -36.51 -0.28
C ALA A 348 -6.05 -36.60 -1.52
N MET A 349 -5.34 -35.52 -1.88
CA MET A 349 -4.45 -35.46 -3.04
C MET A 349 -3.04 -36.00 -2.79
N LEU A 350 -2.43 -35.66 -1.64
CA LEU A 350 -0.99 -35.88 -1.39
C LEU A 350 -0.69 -37.00 -0.38
N GLY A 351 -1.71 -37.54 0.27
CA GLY A 351 -1.63 -38.73 1.10
C GLY A 351 -1.04 -38.53 2.50
N ARG A 352 0.08 -37.80 2.69
CA ARG A 352 0.73 -37.73 4.03
C ARG A 352 1.35 -36.39 4.43
N GLU A 353 2.17 -35.75 3.60
CA GLU A 353 2.84 -34.51 4.02
C GLU A 353 2.03 -33.27 3.62
N LEU A 354 1.56 -32.54 4.64
CA LEU A 354 0.94 -31.25 4.46
C LEU A 354 1.99 -30.14 4.56
N SER A 355 2.03 -29.29 3.54
CA SER A 355 2.65 -27.98 3.64
C SER A 355 1.58 -26.91 3.53
N LEU A 356 1.79 -25.80 4.23
CA LEU A 356 0.95 -24.62 4.18
C LEU A 356 0.92 -24.05 2.76
N VAL A 357 2.00 -24.21 1.99
CA VAL A 357 2.05 -23.84 0.55
C VAL A 357 1.05 -24.64 -0.29
N ASN A 358 0.88 -25.93 0.01
CA ASN A 358 -0.08 -26.77 -0.70
C ASN A 358 -1.52 -26.38 -0.31
N ILE A 359 -1.76 -26.18 0.99
CA ILE A 359 -3.05 -25.71 1.53
C ILE A 359 -3.41 -24.34 0.94
N ALA A 360 -2.44 -23.42 0.89
CA ALA A 360 -2.57 -22.06 0.34
C ALA A 360 -3.11 -22.06 -1.09
N SER A 361 -2.58 -22.96 -1.91
CA SER A 361 -2.98 -23.08 -3.31
C SER A 361 -4.47 -23.40 -3.46
N LEU A 362 -5.07 -24.10 -2.48
CA LEU A 362 -6.49 -24.43 -2.45
C LEU A 362 -7.34 -23.32 -1.82
N ILE A 363 -6.87 -22.68 -0.74
CA ILE A 363 -7.65 -21.65 -0.06
C ILE A 363 -7.88 -20.41 -0.96
N VAL A 364 -6.86 -19.97 -1.70
CA VAL A 364 -6.98 -18.84 -2.65
C VAL A 364 -8.04 -19.12 -3.73
N ARG A 365 -8.23 -20.40 -4.09
CA ARG A 365 -9.16 -20.81 -5.16
C ARG A 365 -10.63 -20.79 -4.73
N GLY A 366 -10.92 -21.07 -3.46
CA GLY A 366 -12.30 -21.09 -2.93
C GLY A 366 -13.06 -19.76 -2.98
N LYS A 367 -12.40 -18.63 -3.30
CA LYS A 367 -13.07 -17.33 -3.51
C LYS A 367 -13.74 -17.18 -4.88
N ARG A 368 -13.38 -17.98 -5.88
CA ARG A 368 -13.99 -17.96 -7.21
C ARG A 368 -14.72 -19.28 -7.41
N GLY A 369 -16.01 -19.25 -7.74
CA GLY A 369 -16.88 -20.43 -7.91
C GLY A 369 -16.47 -21.46 -8.99
N SER A 370 -15.19 -21.52 -9.38
CA SER A 370 -14.62 -22.53 -10.27
C SER A 370 -13.92 -23.66 -9.49
N ASN A 371 -14.58 -24.16 -8.43
CA ASN A 371 -14.19 -25.31 -7.58
C ASN A 371 -13.83 -26.62 -8.34
N ARG A 372 -13.73 -26.61 -9.67
CA ARG A 372 -13.38 -27.77 -10.48
C ARG A 372 -12.16 -27.60 -11.37
N ALA A 373 -11.58 -26.40 -11.55
CA ALA A 373 -10.56 -26.20 -12.60
C ALA A 373 -9.23 -26.95 -12.35
N PHE A 374 -8.67 -26.91 -11.14
CA PHE A 374 -7.41 -27.63 -10.86
C PHE A 374 -7.60 -29.15 -10.77
N PRO A 375 -8.63 -29.69 -10.08
CA PRO A 375 -8.91 -31.13 -10.17
C PRO A 375 -9.15 -31.58 -11.61
N ARG A 376 -9.83 -30.78 -12.44
CA ARG A 376 -10.10 -31.11 -13.85
C ARG A 376 -8.86 -31.05 -14.74
N ASN A 377 -8.00 -30.05 -14.56
CA ASN A 377 -6.80 -29.92 -15.39
C ASN A 377 -5.72 -30.90 -14.91
N TYR A 378 -5.63 -31.18 -13.61
CA TYR A 378 -4.78 -32.25 -13.09
C TYR A 378 -5.28 -33.63 -13.53
N SER A 379 -6.60 -33.90 -13.47
CA SER A 379 -7.13 -35.15 -14.01
C SER A 379 -6.87 -35.26 -15.50
N THR A 380 -7.04 -34.17 -16.27
CA THR A 380 -6.71 -34.17 -17.70
C THR A 380 -5.23 -34.45 -17.93
N PHE A 381 -4.34 -33.78 -17.19
CA PHE A 381 -2.90 -34.01 -17.25
C PHE A 381 -2.53 -35.47 -16.95
N LEU A 382 -3.11 -36.05 -15.90
CA LEU A 382 -2.92 -37.46 -15.56
C LEU A 382 -3.47 -38.38 -16.66
N THR A 383 -4.64 -38.07 -17.24
CA THR A 383 -5.22 -38.84 -18.34
C THR A 383 -4.35 -38.78 -19.60
N LEU A 384 -3.87 -37.60 -19.99
CA LEU A 384 -3.01 -37.41 -21.15
C LEU A 384 -1.69 -38.18 -21.00
N LEU A 385 -1.14 -38.23 -19.79
CA LEU A 385 0.08 -38.98 -19.51
C LEU A 385 -0.17 -40.43 -19.06
N GLU A 386 -1.41 -40.92 -19.11
CA GLU A 386 -1.80 -42.26 -18.62
C GLU A 386 -1.24 -42.57 -17.22
N LEU A 387 -1.16 -41.57 -16.34
CA LEU A 387 -0.65 -41.72 -14.98
C LEU A 387 -1.78 -42.14 -14.05
N ASN A 388 -1.55 -43.17 -13.24
CA ASN A 388 -2.52 -43.56 -12.23
C ASN A 388 -2.56 -42.48 -11.12
N PRO A 389 -3.74 -41.94 -10.77
CA PRO A 389 -3.87 -40.95 -9.69
C PRO A 389 -3.32 -41.43 -8.33
N LYS A 390 -3.24 -42.75 -8.12
CA LYS A 390 -2.70 -43.37 -6.90
C LYS A 390 -1.18 -43.58 -6.95
N GLN A 391 -0.57 -43.56 -8.14
CA GLN A 391 0.88 -43.67 -8.26
C GLN A 391 1.51 -42.33 -7.90
N LYS A 392 2.60 -42.38 -7.13
CA LYS A 392 3.42 -41.19 -6.87
C LYS A 392 3.89 -40.66 -8.22
N VAL A 393 3.38 -39.50 -8.60
CA VAL A 393 3.87 -38.79 -9.77
C VAL A 393 5.35 -38.49 -9.52
N PRO A 394 6.29 -38.93 -10.38
CA PRO A 394 7.73 -38.83 -10.11
C PRO A 394 8.26 -37.40 -10.18
N PHE A 395 7.41 -36.41 -10.45
CA PHE A 395 7.77 -35.00 -10.63
C PHE A 395 7.71 -34.21 -9.33
N LYS A 396 8.50 -33.15 -9.24
CA LYS A 396 8.40 -32.21 -8.12
C LYS A 396 7.05 -31.52 -8.19
N CYS A 397 6.38 -31.32 -7.05
CA CYS A 397 5.06 -30.66 -6.98
C CYS A 397 5.02 -29.29 -7.69
N ALA A 398 6.16 -28.58 -7.71
CA ALA A 398 6.29 -27.30 -8.41
C ALA A 398 6.10 -27.41 -9.93
N GLU A 399 6.57 -28.51 -10.54
CA GLU A 399 6.55 -28.74 -11.98
C GLU A 399 5.12 -29.06 -12.44
N VAL A 400 4.45 -29.96 -11.73
CA VAL A 400 3.03 -30.29 -11.94
C VAL A 400 2.16 -29.04 -11.81
N ARG A 401 2.49 -28.13 -10.89
CA ARG A 401 1.74 -26.88 -10.68
C ARG A 401 1.82 -25.94 -11.89
N LEU A 402 2.92 -25.91 -12.63
CA LEU A 402 3.04 -25.07 -13.83
C LEU A 402 2.15 -25.61 -14.95
N VAL A 403 2.15 -26.92 -15.15
CA VAL A 403 1.34 -27.59 -16.18
C VAL A 403 -0.15 -27.44 -15.89
N THR A 404 -0.57 -27.74 -14.66
CA THR A 404 -1.99 -27.72 -14.26
C THR A 404 -2.62 -26.34 -14.14
N LYS A 405 -1.83 -25.25 -14.23
CA LYS A 405 -2.35 -23.89 -14.37
C LYS A 405 -2.99 -23.64 -15.75
N ARG A 406 -2.58 -24.40 -16.77
CA ARG A 406 -3.11 -24.25 -18.14
C ARG A 406 -4.51 -24.82 -18.24
N THR A 407 -5.28 -24.31 -19.20
CA THR A 407 -6.65 -24.79 -19.46
C THR A 407 -6.60 -26.20 -20.02
N LYS A 408 -7.68 -26.98 -19.84
CA LYS A 408 -7.84 -28.29 -20.47
C LYS A 408 -7.55 -28.25 -21.97
N LYS A 409 -8.04 -27.21 -22.66
CA LYS A 409 -7.84 -27.01 -24.11
C LYS A 409 -6.36 -26.89 -24.46
N VAL A 410 -5.62 -26.02 -23.78
CA VAL A 410 -4.17 -25.84 -24.01
C VAL A 410 -3.39 -27.13 -23.76
N LEU A 411 -3.70 -27.87 -22.68
CA LEU A 411 -3.04 -29.15 -22.40
C LEU A 411 -3.29 -30.18 -23.51
N GLN A 412 -4.51 -30.26 -24.04
CA GLN A 412 -4.85 -31.17 -25.13
C GLN A 412 -4.19 -30.75 -26.44
N GLU A 413 -4.20 -29.47 -26.78
CA GLU A 413 -3.54 -28.93 -27.98
C GLU A 413 -2.03 -29.18 -27.96
N ASN A 414 -1.36 -28.88 -26.84
CA ASN A 414 0.07 -29.13 -26.68
C ASN A 414 0.40 -30.62 -26.77
N TYR A 415 -0.43 -31.47 -26.16
CA TYR A 415 -0.26 -32.92 -26.22
C TYR A 415 -0.39 -33.44 -27.67
N THR A 416 -1.46 -33.06 -28.36
CA THR A 416 -1.68 -33.46 -29.77
C THR A 416 -0.58 -32.94 -30.67
N PHE A 417 -0.17 -31.67 -30.52
CA PHE A 417 0.93 -31.09 -31.29
C PHE A 417 2.23 -31.89 -31.12
N LEU A 418 2.61 -32.22 -29.88
CA LEU A 418 3.84 -32.98 -29.64
C LEU A 418 3.74 -34.42 -30.18
N GLN A 419 2.56 -35.05 -30.10
CA GLN A 419 2.35 -36.36 -30.73
C GLN A 419 2.49 -36.30 -32.25
N ASP A 420 1.94 -35.26 -32.89
CA ASP A 420 2.04 -35.05 -34.34
C ASP A 420 3.49 -34.82 -34.78
N LYS A 421 4.34 -34.29 -33.90
CA LYS A 421 5.80 -34.15 -34.10
C LYS A 421 6.60 -35.42 -33.74
N GLY A 422 5.92 -36.51 -33.39
CA GLY A 422 6.52 -37.82 -33.17
C GLY A 422 6.97 -38.10 -31.73
N PHE A 423 6.62 -37.25 -30.75
CA PHE A 423 6.89 -37.55 -29.34
C PHE A 423 5.87 -38.57 -28.80
N ILE A 424 6.37 -39.64 -28.20
CA ILE A 424 5.53 -40.67 -27.57
C ILE A 424 5.27 -40.36 -26.10
N ILE A 425 4.30 -41.05 -25.50
CA ILE A 425 3.87 -40.78 -24.12
C ILE A 425 4.99 -40.92 -23.09
N THR A 426 5.97 -41.81 -23.33
CA THR A 426 7.14 -41.98 -22.46
C THR A 426 8.04 -40.75 -22.47
N ASP A 427 8.16 -40.06 -23.61
CA ASP A 427 8.93 -38.82 -23.73
C ASP A 427 8.24 -37.70 -22.95
N LEU A 428 6.92 -37.57 -23.13
CA LEU A 428 6.11 -36.57 -22.42
C LEU A 428 6.11 -36.80 -20.91
N ARG A 429 6.17 -38.06 -20.46
CA ARG A 429 6.37 -38.41 -19.05
C ARG A 429 7.77 -38.05 -18.55
N SER A 430 8.80 -38.06 -19.39
CA SER A 430 10.14 -37.64 -18.96
C SER A 430 10.24 -36.13 -18.72
N CYS A 431 9.46 -35.34 -19.48
CA CYS A 431 9.47 -33.88 -19.41
C CYS A 431 8.05 -33.29 -19.46
N PRO A 432 7.22 -33.48 -18.42
CA PRO A 432 5.82 -33.05 -18.42
C PRO A 432 5.64 -31.53 -18.45
N LEU A 433 6.66 -30.77 -18.03
CA LEU A 433 6.67 -29.31 -18.01
C LEU A 433 6.37 -28.70 -19.38
N ILE A 434 6.74 -29.39 -20.46
CA ILE A 434 6.52 -28.95 -21.83
C ILE A 434 5.04 -28.70 -22.15
N LEU A 435 4.14 -29.47 -21.54
CA LEU A 435 2.70 -29.31 -21.71
C LEU A 435 2.18 -28.02 -21.04
N GLY A 436 2.96 -27.44 -20.12
CA GLY A 436 2.62 -26.24 -19.37
C GLY A 436 2.93 -24.91 -20.08
N HIS A 437 3.49 -24.94 -21.29
CA HIS A 437 3.73 -23.74 -22.09
C HIS A 437 2.45 -23.22 -22.75
N ASP A 438 2.49 -21.97 -23.21
CA ASP A 438 1.45 -21.48 -24.11
C ASP A 438 1.56 -22.21 -25.47
N THR A 439 0.43 -22.45 -26.14
CA THR A 439 0.39 -23.24 -27.37
C THR A 439 1.24 -22.61 -28.48
N GLU A 440 1.21 -21.28 -28.60
CA GLU A 440 1.99 -20.59 -29.64
C GLU A 440 3.48 -20.58 -29.29
N THR A 441 3.85 -20.30 -28.04
CA THR A 441 5.25 -20.38 -27.58
C THR A 441 5.85 -21.78 -27.77
N LEU A 442 5.06 -22.84 -27.55
CA LEU A 442 5.52 -24.21 -27.78
C LEU A 442 5.80 -24.47 -29.27
N LYS A 443 4.94 -23.99 -30.16
CA LYS A 443 5.12 -24.12 -31.61
C LYS A 443 6.33 -23.33 -32.10
N GLU A 444 6.43 -22.05 -31.71
CA GLU A 444 7.56 -21.18 -32.05
C GLU A 444 8.88 -21.79 -31.57
N GLY A 445 8.94 -22.23 -30.31
CA GLY A 445 10.12 -22.89 -29.76
C GLY A 445 10.45 -24.22 -30.44
N TYR A 446 9.46 -24.92 -30.99
CA TYR A 446 9.69 -26.13 -31.79
C TYR A 446 10.31 -25.82 -33.15
N GLU A 447 9.90 -24.75 -33.82
CA GLU A 447 10.52 -24.32 -35.09
C GLU A 447 11.96 -23.86 -34.88
N VAL A 448 12.22 -23.08 -33.81
CA VAL A 448 13.60 -22.71 -33.41
C VAL A 448 14.44 -23.95 -33.13
N PHE A 449 13.85 -24.95 -32.47
CA PHE A 449 14.50 -26.22 -32.21
C PHE A 449 14.87 -26.96 -33.50
N LEU A 450 13.99 -26.99 -34.52
CA LEU A 450 14.29 -27.62 -35.80
C LEU A 450 15.46 -26.94 -36.52
N HIS A 451 15.46 -25.61 -36.61
CA HIS A 451 16.58 -24.86 -37.19
C HIS A 451 17.89 -25.14 -36.43
N THR A 452 17.86 -25.13 -35.10
CA THR A 452 19.05 -25.44 -34.27
C THR A 452 19.59 -26.86 -34.54
N LEU A 453 18.74 -27.83 -34.86
CA LEU A 453 19.16 -29.19 -35.22
C LEU A 453 19.76 -29.29 -36.63
N GLU A 454 19.32 -28.45 -37.56
CA GLU A 454 19.87 -28.39 -38.91
C GLU A 454 21.29 -27.84 -38.89
N ASP A 455 21.51 -26.78 -38.10
CA ASP A 455 22.81 -26.10 -38.00
C ASP A 455 23.83 -26.84 -37.13
N ASN A 456 23.39 -27.71 -36.21
CA ASN A 456 24.26 -28.38 -35.25
C ASN A 456 24.21 -29.91 -35.34
N LEU A 457 25.12 -30.47 -36.14
CA LEU A 457 25.25 -31.92 -36.36
C LEU A 457 25.46 -32.72 -35.06
N SER A 458 26.16 -32.14 -34.08
CA SER A 458 26.41 -32.80 -32.79
C SER A 458 25.14 -32.90 -31.94
N LEU A 459 24.33 -31.84 -31.94
CA LEU A 459 23.04 -31.80 -31.26
C LEU A 459 22.03 -32.72 -31.96
N LYS A 460 22.07 -32.79 -33.29
CA LYS A 460 21.27 -33.71 -34.09
C LYS A 460 21.48 -35.16 -33.68
N LYS A 461 22.75 -35.59 -33.55
CA LYS A 461 23.10 -36.93 -33.04
C LYS A 461 22.62 -37.14 -31.59
N HIS A 462 22.72 -36.13 -30.73
CA HIS A 462 22.23 -36.21 -29.34
C HIS A 462 20.70 -36.37 -29.26
N CYS A 463 19.98 -35.79 -30.22
CA CYS A 463 18.52 -35.81 -30.32
C CYS A 463 17.97 -37.02 -31.10
N GLU A 464 18.80 -38.02 -31.44
CA GLU A 464 18.33 -39.32 -31.93
C GLU A 464 17.44 -40.03 -30.88
N ASP A 465 17.76 -39.84 -29.60
CA ASP A 465 16.94 -40.27 -28.45
C ASP A 465 15.79 -39.27 -28.22
N SER A 466 14.55 -39.77 -28.27
CA SER A 466 13.33 -38.95 -28.15
C SER A 466 13.18 -38.27 -26.78
N ILE A 467 13.70 -38.89 -25.70
CA ILE A 467 13.72 -38.28 -24.36
C ILE A 467 14.70 -37.11 -24.31
N LYS A 468 15.86 -37.25 -24.94
CA LYS A 468 16.83 -36.14 -25.01
C LYS A 468 16.28 -35.02 -25.88
N ARG A 469 15.65 -35.37 -26.99
CA ARG A 469 14.99 -34.43 -27.91
C ARG A 469 13.99 -33.52 -27.19
N ILE A 470 13.09 -34.09 -26.37
CA ILE A 470 12.07 -33.30 -25.66
C ILE A 470 12.68 -32.44 -24.53
N ASN A 471 13.73 -32.92 -23.88
CA ASN A 471 14.42 -32.14 -22.85
C ASN A 471 15.19 -30.95 -23.45
N VAL A 472 15.80 -31.12 -24.63
CA VAL A 472 16.45 -30.02 -25.36
C VAL A 472 15.40 -28.99 -25.81
N LEU A 473 14.26 -29.45 -26.32
CA LEU A 473 13.14 -28.56 -26.67
C LEU A 473 12.67 -27.74 -25.47
N GLN A 474 12.43 -28.38 -24.31
CA GLN A 474 12.06 -27.68 -23.08
C GLN A 474 13.12 -26.65 -22.68
N TYR A 475 14.40 -27.02 -22.76
CA TYR A 475 15.52 -26.14 -22.42
C TYR A 475 15.56 -24.90 -23.33
N LEU A 476 15.38 -25.07 -24.64
CA LEU A 476 15.39 -23.94 -25.59
C LEU A 476 14.25 -22.97 -25.29
N ILE A 477 13.03 -23.49 -25.07
CA ILE A 477 11.87 -22.65 -24.71
C ILE A 477 12.13 -21.89 -23.41
N GLU A 478 12.65 -22.57 -22.38
CA GLU A 478 12.96 -21.90 -21.11
C GLU A 478 14.11 -20.90 -21.23
N LYS A 479 15.10 -21.17 -22.08
CA LYS A 479 16.21 -20.25 -22.34
C LYS A 479 15.68 -18.96 -22.97
N GLU A 480 14.83 -19.04 -23.98
CA GLU A 480 14.25 -17.85 -24.62
C GLU A 480 13.34 -17.06 -23.69
N LEU A 481 12.48 -17.75 -22.93
CA LEU A 481 11.56 -17.09 -21.99
C LEU A 481 12.30 -16.37 -20.84
N ASN A 482 13.42 -16.92 -20.37
CA ASN A 482 14.18 -16.33 -19.28
C ASN A 482 15.19 -15.29 -19.74
N PHE A 483 15.67 -15.36 -20.99
CA PHE A 483 16.71 -14.49 -21.54
C PHE A 483 16.34 -13.90 -22.91
N PRO A 484 15.22 -13.17 -23.01
CA PRO A 484 14.83 -12.55 -24.27
C PRO A 484 15.92 -11.55 -24.72
N GLY A 485 16.45 -11.76 -25.93
CA GLY A 485 17.46 -10.87 -26.55
C GLY A 485 18.92 -11.32 -26.44
N VAL A 486 19.25 -12.38 -25.71
CA VAL A 486 20.64 -12.89 -25.66
C VAL A 486 21.05 -13.63 -26.95
N VAL A 487 20.07 -14.14 -27.71
CA VAL A 487 20.31 -14.85 -28.97
C VAL A 487 20.59 -13.88 -30.13
N SER A 488 20.01 -12.67 -30.11
CA SER A 488 20.17 -11.66 -31.16
C SER A 488 21.58 -11.05 -31.28
N LEU A 489 22.49 -11.32 -30.34
CA LEU A 489 23.82 -10.69 -30.30
C LEU A 489 24.89 -11.46 -31.10
N TYR A 490 24.54 -12.59 -31.73
CA TYR A 490 25.49 -13.41 -32.49
C TYR A 490 25.19 -13.50 -33.99
N ASP A 491 24.12 -12.85 -34.47
CA ASP A 491 23.72 -12.86 -35.90
C ASP A 491 24.19 -11.62 -36.68
N GLU A 492 24.94 -10.70 -36.05
CA GLU A 492 25.71 -9.73 -36.82
C GLU A 492 27.01 -10.39 -37.28
N ASP A 493 26.97 -10.96 -38.49
CA ASP A 493 28.17 -11.27 -39.27
C ASP A 493 29.16 -10.11 -39.11
N PRO A 494 30.41 -10.34 -38.65
CA PRO A 494 31.45 -9.35 -38.75
C PRO A 494 31.71 -9.14 -40.24
N LYS A 495 31.01 -8.17 -40.83
CA LYS A 495 31.26 -7.71 -42.19
C LYS A 495 32.76 -7.43 -42.30
N SER A 496 33.40 -8.24 -43.14
CA SER A 496 34.59 -7.95 -43.92
C SER A 496 35.05 -6.50 -43.77
N GLY A 497 35.95 -6.26 -42.81
CA GLY A 497 36.80 -5.08 -42.85
C GLY A 497 37.70 -5.24 -44.07
N GLU A 498 37.47 -4.39 -45.07
CA GLU A 498 38.42 -4.17 -46.14
C GLU A 498 39.73 -3.68 -45.51
N GLU A 499 40.79 -4.45 -45.73
CA GLU A 499 42.17 -4.06 -45.45
C GLU A 499 42.53 -2.90 -46.39
N GLU A 500 42.41 -1.66 -45.93
CA GLU A 500 43.20 -0.55 -46.48
C GLU A 500 44.57 -0.59 -45.82
N GLY A 501 45.57 -0.98 -46.62
CA GLY A 501 46.97 -0.92 -46.25
C GLY A 501 47.44 0.54 -46.15
N GLU A 502 47.82 0.95 -44.95
CA GLU A 502 48.75 2.06 -44.76
C GLU A 502 50.11 1.48 -44.37
N GLU A 503 51.08 1.66 -45.28
CA GLU A 503 52.50 1.54 -45.01
C GLU A 503 52.88 2.50 -43.88
N ILE A 504 53.36 1.97 -42.76
CA ILE A 504 54.03 2.76 -41.72
C ILE A 504 55.50 2.36 -41.71
N GLU A 505 56.32 3.36 -42.03
CA GLU A 505 57.77 3.34 -42.08
C GLU A 505 58.42 2.95 -40.75
N ASP A 506 59.59 2.32 -40.90
CA ASP A 506 60.61 2.03 -39.91
C ASP A 506 60.84 3.18 -38.91
N GLY A 507 60.67 2.85 -37.62
CA GLY A 507 60.95 3.72 -36.50
C GLY A 507 61.54 2.94 -35.33
N SER A 508 62.76 2.45 -35.52
CA SER A 508 63.58 1.84 -34.48
C SER A 508 63.74 2.75 -33.27
N LYS A 509 63.35 2.27 -32.08
CA LYS A 509 63.93 2.70 -30.78
C LYS A 509 63.73 1.63 -29.71
N SER A 510 64.86 1.06 -29.34
CA SER A 510 65.11 0.26 -28.14
C SER A 510 64.94 1.09 -26.87
N GLU A 511 64.33 0.54 -25.83
CA GLU A 511 64.64 0.78 -24.40
C GLU A 511 63.81 -0.21 -23.56
N HIS A 512 64.43 -1.31 -23.12
CA HIS A 512 65.04 -1.56 -21.80
C HIS A 512 64.01 -1.96 -20.71
N PHE A 513 64.08 -3.25 -20.36
CA PHE A 513 63.40 -3.90 -19.25
C PHE A 513 63.92 -3.37 -17.91
N GLY A 514 63.01 -2.94 -17.03
CA GLY A 514 63.23 -2.86 -15.59
C GLY A 514 62.44 -3.97 -14.92
N VAL A 515 63.17 -4.96 -14.38
CA VAL A 515 62.69 -5.95 -13.42
C VAL A 515 62.89 -5.33 -12.05
N ASP A 516 61.86 -5.28 -11.22
CA ASP A 516 62.01 -5.12 -9.78
C ASP A 516 61.20 -6.23 -9.09
N ASP A 517 61.95 -7.15 -8.50
CA ASP A 517 61.52 -8.03 -7.41
C ASP A 517 61.63 -7.26 -6.08
N GLU A 518 60.57 -7.31 -5.27
CA GLU A 518 60.62 -7.55 -3.82
C GLU A 518 59.26 -7.99 -3.28
#